data_AF-A0A800M7Y6-F1
#
_entry.id   AF-A0A800M7Y6-F1
#
_cell.length_a   1.000
_cell.length_b   1.000
_cell.length_c   1.000
_cell.angle_alpha   90.00
_cell.angle_beta   90.00
_cell.angle_gamma   90.00
#
_symmetry.space_group_name_H-M   'P 1'
#
loop_
_entity.id
_entity.type
_entity.pdbx_description
1 polymer ?
#
loop_
_entity_poly.entity_id
_entity_poly.type
_entity_poly.pdbx_seq_one_letter_code
_entity_poly.pdbx_strand_id
1 'polypeptide(L)' 'MFQIGFFILIFLLGSIPFGLLISRYWLKIDIRRKGSGNIGMTNVMRVGG' A
#
# COMPACT_ATOMS: atom_id res chain seq x y z
N MET A 1 0.42 5.37 -29.62
CA MET A 1 -0.09 4.05 -29.20
C MET A 1 0.73 3.43 -28.07
N PHE A 2 2.06 3.26 -28.20
CA PHE A 2 2.92 2.71 -27.14
C PHE A 2 2.89 3.47 -25.80
N GLN A 3 2.79 4.81 -25.83
CA GLN A 3 2.75 5.63 -24.61
C GLN A 3 1.54 5.34 -23.72
N ILE A 4 0.37 5.09 -24.32
CA ILE A 4 -0.86 4.78 -23.56
C ILE A 4 -0.70 3.44 -22.84
N GLY A 5 -0.16 2.43 -23.52
CA GLY A 5 0.14 1.14 -22.89
C GLY A 5 1.12 1.27 -21.72
N PHE A 6 2.13 2.14 -21.84
CA PHE A 6 3.08 2.43 -20.78
C PHE A 6 2.42 3.11 -19.56
N PHE A 7 1.56 4.11 -19.77
CA PHE A 7 0.82 4.75 -18.67
C PHE A 7 -0.11 3.78 -17.94
N ILE A 8 -0.80 2.90 -18.68
CA ILE A 8 -1.65 1.87 -18.08
C ILE A 8 -0.82 0.93 -17.21
N LEU A 9 0.34 0.49 -17.70
CA LEU A 9 1.21 -0.41 -16.94
C LEU A 9 1.68 0.23 -15.62
N ILE A 10 2.12 1.49 -15.66
CA ILE A 10 2.54 2.22 -14.45
C ILE A 10 1.36 2.40 -13.50
N PHE A 11 0.19 2.74 -14.01
CA PHE A 11 -1.01 2.92 -13.18
C PHE A 11 -1.36 1.62 -12.44
N LEU A 12 -1.32 0.48 -13.13
CA LEU A 12 -1.59 -0.82 -12.52
C LEU A 12 -0.54 -1.18 -11.46
N LEU A 13 0.75 -0.96 -11.74
CA LEU A 13 1.83 -1.21 -10.79
C LEU A 13 1.76 -0.29 -9.56
N GLY A 14 1.46 0.99 -9.75
CA GLY A 14 1.37 1.98 -8.66
C GLY A 14 0.09 1.88 -7.83
N SER A 15 -0.98 1.27 -8.37
CA SER A 15 -2.25 1.10 -7.65
C SER A 15 -2.22 -0.02 -6.61
N ILE A 16 -1.12 -0.76 -6.50
CA ILE A 16 -0.97 -1.83 -5.52
C ILE A 16 -0.88 -1.22 -4.12
N PRO A 17 -1.76 -1.60 -3.17
CA PRO A 17 -1.77 -1.03 -1.83
C PRO A 17 -0.68 -1.66 -0.95
N PHE A 18 0.59 -1.34 -1.23
CA PHE A 18 1.74 -1.95 -0.57
C PHE A 18 1.70 -1.83 0.96
N GLY A 19 1.30 -0.69 1.52
CA GLY A 19 1.25 -0.53 2.97
C GLY A 19 0.22 -1.44 3.65
N LEU A 20 -0.90 -1.74 2.99
CA LEU A 20 -1.88 -2.73 3.47
C LEU A 20 -1.35 -4.16 3.31
N LEU A 21 -0.69 -4.47 2.20
CA LEU A 21 -0.06 -5.78 1.98
C LEU A 21 1.00 -6.05 3.04
N ILE A 22 1.93 -5.12 3.24
CA ILE A 22 3.02 -5.24 4.21
C ILE A 22 2.45 -5.41 5.62
N SER A 23 1.51 -4.55 6.03
CA SER A 23 0.93 -4.66 7.37
C SER A 23 0.21 -6.00 7.58
N ARG A 24 -0.51 -6.49 6.57
CA ARG A 24 -1.29 -7.72 6.69
C ARG A 24 -0.44 -8.99 6.63
N TYR A 25 0.56 -9.04 5.76
CA TYR A 25 1.39 -10.23 5.56
C TYR A 25 2.58 -10.29 6.50
N TRP A 26 3.28 -9.17 6.73
CA TRP A 26 4.47 -9.13 7.56
C TRP A 26 4.13 -8.85 9.01
N LEU A 27 3.31 -7.82 9.28
CA LEU A 27 2.95 -7.45 10.66
C LEU A 27 1.75 -8.23 11.19
N LYS A 28 1.04 -9.00 10.34
CA LYS A 28 -0.21 -9.72 10.67
C LYS A 28 -1.27 -8.82 11.32
N ILE A 29 -1.25 -7.53 10.97
CA ILE A 29 -2.13 -6.51 11.53
C ILE A 29 -2.97 -5.89 10.42
N ASP A 30 -4.26 -5.69 10.69
CA ASP A 30 -5.11 -4.85 9.86
C ASP A 30 -4.86 -3.37 10.18
N ILE A 31 -4.08 -2.71 9.33
CA ILE A 31 -3.67 -1.30 9.49
C ILE A 31 -4.86 -0.32 9.44
N ARG A 32 -5.99 -0.73 8.86
CA ARG A 32 -7.20 0.09 8.78
C ARG A 32 -7.89 0.23 10.14
N ARG A 33 -7.59 -0.67 11.08
CA ARG A 33 -8.14 -0.69 12.43
C ARG A 33 -7.14 -0.23 13.51
N LYS A 34 -5.95 0.24 13.12
CA LYS A 34 -4.87 0.62 14.03
C LYS A 34 -4.25 1.97 13.63
N GLY A 35 -3.72 2.70 14.61
CA GLY A 35 -3.11 4.01 14.40
C GLY A 35 -4.11 5.02 13.81
N SER A 36 -3.73 5.68 12.72
CA SER A 36 -4.60 6.65 12.02
C SER A 36 -5.61 5.99 11.07
N GLY A 37 -5.60 4.66 10.92
CA GLY A 37 -6.46 3.91 10.00
C GLY A 37 -6.10 4.06 8.51
N ASN A 38 -5.06 4.83 8.16
CA ASN A 38 -4.63 4.98 6.77
C ASN A 38 -3.68 3.84 6.36
N ILE A 39 -3.68 3.46 5.08
CA ILE A 39 -2.81 2.40 4.53
C ILE A 39 -1.40 2.90 4.16
N GLY A 40 -1.16 4.20 4.26
CA GLY A 40 0.13 4.81 3.94
C GLY A 40 1.25 4.33 4.86
N MET A 41 2.49 4.38 4.36
CA MET A 41 3.67 3.85 5.06
C MET A 41 3.90 4.51 6.43
N THR A 42 3.56 5.79 6.59
CA THR A 42 3.64 6.47 7.88
C THR A 42 2.80 5.79 8.97
N ASN A 43 1.61 5.29 8.63
CA ASN A 43 0.79 4.56 9.60
C ASN A 43 1.31 3.14 9.82
N VAL A 44 1.81 2.49 8.76
CA VAL A 44 2.45 1.17 8.84
C VAL A 44 3.63 1.18 9.80
N MET A 45 4.54 2.15 9.69
CA MET A 45 5.67 2.30 10.61
C MET A 45 5.19 2.62 12.03
N ARG A 46 4.21 3.52 12.20
CA ARG A 46 3.66 3.84 13.53
C ARG A 46 3.10 2.61 14.26
N VAL A 47 2.43 1.71 13.54
CA VAL A 47 1.80 0.52 14.12
C VAL A 47 2.78 -0.65 14.22
N GLY A 48 3.72 -0.75 13.27
CA GLY A 48 4.70 -1.83 13.18
C GLY A 48 5.90 -1.68 14.11
N GLY A 49 6.19 -0.47 14.60
CA GLY A 49 7.44 -0.14 15.27
C GLY A 49 8.49 0.36 14.29
#